data_AF-A0A0B8NZI4-F1
#
_entry.id   AF-A0A0B8NZI4-F1
#
_cell.length_a   1.000
_cell.length_b   1.000
_cell.length_c   1.000
_cell.angle_alpha   90.00
_cell.angle_beta   90.00
_cell.angle_gamma   90.00
#
_symmetry.space_group_name_H-M   'P 1'
#
loop_
_entity.id
_entity.type
_entity.pdbx_description
1 polymer ?
#
loop_
_entity_poly.entity_id
_entity_poly.type
_entity_poly.pdbx_seq_one_letter_code
_entity_poly.pdbx_strand_id
1 'polypeptide(L)'
;MATLFNKLRAKGYNIDIPLQFSASLVFIGAGFLALPLGIMHADSAGMVSITYVAISYVLQSIGELLISPIGYAMVGKLAPKNYQGGMMGAWMLVTGVASIIAAQFSEMMPGQGPAIVTDAGYSSVFSGLGIAAVAGGIVLVLLTPTLRR
;
A
#
# COMPACT_ATOMS: atom_id res chain seq x y z
N MET A 1 5.33 3.30 -17.84
CA MET A 1 4.06 2.59 -17.54
C MET A 1 2.96 2.76 -18.58
N ALA A 2 2.76 3.94 -19.19
CA ALA A 2 1.75 4.12 -20.25
C ALA A 2 1.88 3.07 -21.39
N THR A 3 3.11 2.71 -21.77
CA THR A 3 3.39 1.67 -22.77
C THR A 3 3.11 0.24 -22.28
N LEU A 4 3.32 -0.07 -20.99
CA LEU A 4 3.03 -1.39 -20.42
C LEU A 4 1.51 -1.59 -20.27
N PHE A 5 0.79 -0.57 -19.79
CA PHE A 5 -0.66 -0.57 -19.72
C PHE A 5 -1.28 -0.64 -21.12
N ASN A 6 -0.76 0.10 -22.10
CA ASN A 6 -1.22 0.00 -23.49
C ASN A 6 -0.97 -1.39 -24.10
N LYS A 7 0.17 -2.02 -23.79
CA LYS A 7 0.46 -3.41 -24.23
C LYS A 7 -0.45 -4.45 -23.55
N LEU A 8 -0.75 -4.30 -22.27
CA LEU A 8 -1.67 -5.19 -21.54
C LEU A 8 -3.13 -5.00 -21.98
N ARG A 9 -3.53 -3.76 -22.25
CA ARG A 9 -4.86 -3.40 -22.78
C ARG A 9 -5.03 -3.87 -24.22
N ALA A 10 -3.98 -3.83 -25.04
CA ALA A 10 -3.93 -4.45 -26.37
C ALA A 10 -3.99 -5.99 -26.33
N LYS A 11 -3.67 -6.61 -25.18
CA LYS A 11 -3.75 -8.05 -24.94
C LYS A 11 -5.09 -8.52 -24.33
N GLY A 12 -6.07 -7.61 -24.18
CA GLY A 12 -7.43 -7.92 -23.71
C GLY A 12 -7.66 -7.81 -22.19
N TYR A 13 -6.65 -7.43 -21.41
CA TYR A 13 -6.84 -7.17 -19.97
C TYR A 13 -7.37 -5.75 -19.74
N ASN A 14 -8.67 -5.61 -19.52
CA ASN A 14 -9.25 -4.37 -19.00
C ASN A 14 -8.97 -4.25 -17.50
N ILE A 15 -7.88 -3.57 -17.16
CA ILE A 15 -7.53 -3.29 -15.77
C ILE A 15 -8.37 -2.10 -15.30
N ASP A 16 -9.53 -2.40 -14.69
CA ASP A 16 -10.41 -1.38 -14.12
C ASP A 16 -9.79 -0.71 -12.89
N ILE A 17 -10.23 0.51 -12.60
CA ILE A 17 -9.72 1.32 -11.48
C ILE A 17 -9.78 0.56 -10.14
N PRO A 18 -10.87 -0.14 -9.77
CA PRO A 18 -10.90 -0.92 -8.52
C PRO A 18 -9.88 -2.06 -8.51
N LEU A 19 -9.64 -2.70 -9.67
CA LEU A 19 -8.66 -3.78 -9.76
C LEU A 19 -7.23 -3.25 -9.64
N GLN A 20 -6.93 -2.08 -10.22
CA GLN A 20 -5.63 -1.42 -10.04
C GLN A 20 -5.39 -1.05 -8.57
N PHE A 21 -6.41 -0.50 -7.91
CA PHE A 21 -6.34 -0.13 -6.51
C PHE A 21 -6.17 -1.36 -5.61
N SER A 22 -6.90 -2.44 -5.87
CA SER A 22 -6.72 -3.70 -5.14
C SER A 22 -5.31 -4.28 -5.33
N ALA A 23 -4.81 -4.33 -6.57
CA ALA A 23 -3.45 -4.81 -6.84
C ALA A 23 -2.40 -3.99 -6.08
N SER A 24 -2.58 -2.67 -6.00
CA SER A 24 -1.68 -1.80 -5.23
C SER A 24 -1.64 -2.14 -3.75
N LEU A 25 -2.80 -2.38 -3.11
CA LEU A 25 -2.90 -2.77 -1.71
C LEU A 25 -2.20 -4.10 -1.44
N VAL A 26 -2.32 -5.05 -2.36
CA VAL A 26 -1.62 -6.35 -2.25
C VAL A 26 -0.11 -6.17 -2.38
N PHE A 27 0.38 -5.33 -3.31
CA PHE A 27 1.82 -5.05 -3.44
C PHE A 27 2.40 -4.34 -2.21
N ILE A 28 1.68 -3.34 -1.67
CA ILE A 28 2.08 -2.64 -0.44
C ILE A 28 2.09 -3.62 0.74
N GLY A 29 1.05 -4.44 0.88
CA GLY A 29 0.97 -5.46 1.93
C GLY A 29 2.08 -6.50 1.83
N ALA A 30 2.38 -6.99 0.63
CA ALA A 30 3.52 -7.88 0.39
C ALA A 30 4.87 -7.22 0.72
N GLY A 31 5.01 -5.92 0.44
CA GLY A 31 6.18 -5.13 0.83
C GLY A 31 6.36 -5.07 2.34
N PHE A 32 5.28 -4.88 3.10
CA PHE A 32 5.32 -4.92 4.56
C PHE A 32 5.62 -6.32 5.10
N LEU A 33 5.06 -7.38 4.51
CA LEU A 33 5.30 -8.77 4.92
C LEU A 33 6.71 -9.28 4.57
N ALA A 34 7.41 -8.66 3.63
CA ALA A 34 8.81 -9.00 3.33
C ALA A 34 9.76 -8.65 4.50
N LEU A 35 9.43 -7.63 5.31
CA LEU A 35 10.25 -7.20 6.45
C LEU A 35 10.28 -8.20 7.61
N PRO A 36 9.14 -8.72 8.14
CA PRO A 36 9.16 -9.75 9.18
C PRO A 36 9.77 -11.06 8.67
N LEU A 37 9.65 -11.39 7.39
CA LEU A 37 10.40 -12.50 6.79
C LEU A 37 11.91 -12.26 6.86
N GLY A 38 12.37 -11.02 6.67
CA GLY A 38 13.76 -10.65 6.88
C GLY A 38 14.22 -10.80 8.33
N ILE A 39 13.36 -10.42 9.29
CA ILE A 39 13.61 -10.58 10.72
C ILE A 39 13.73 -12.06 11.11
N MET A 40 12.91 -12.94 10.53
CA MET A 40 13.03 -14.39 10.74
C MET A 40 14.35 -14.99 10.24
N HIS A 41 14.99 -14.35 9.25
CA HIS A 41 16.29 -14.75 8.71
C HIS A 41 17.44 -13.86 9.23
N ALA A 42 17.23 -13.13 10.33
CA ALA A 42 18.28 -12.33 10.95
C ALA A 42 19.40 -13.22 11.52
N ASP A 43 20.63 -12.71 11.53
CA ASP A 43 21.77 -13.39 12.14
C ASP A 43 21.65 -13.39 13.68
N SER A 44 22.53 -14.13 14.36
CA SER A 44 22.67 -14.22 15.83
C SER A 44 22.76 -12.87 16.56
N ALA A 45 23.12 -11.80 15.85
CA ALA A 45 23.13 -10.42 16.35
C ALA A 45 21.81 -9.63 16.13
N GLY A 46 20.77 -10.23 15.54
CA GLY A 46 19.52 -9.56 15.13
C GLY A 46 19.65 -8.72 13.86
N MET A 47 20.73 -8.89 13.09
CA MET A 47 20.98 -8.09 11.90
C MET A 47 20.26 -8.67 10.67
N VAL A 48 19.37 -7.89 10.07
CA VAL A 48 18.61 -8.25 8.87
C VAL A 48 19.38 -7.85 7.60
N SER A 49 19.35 -8.72 6.58
CA SER A 49 19.94 -8.40 5.27
C SER A 49 19.19 -7.25 4.58
N ILE A 50 19.97 -6.32 4.01
CA ILE A 50 19.45 -5.17 3.24
C ILE A 50 18.58 -5.58 2.05
N THR A 51 18.72 -6.81 1.55
CA THR A 51 17.92 -7.34 0.44
C THR A 51 16.42 -7.31 0.75
N TYR A 52 16.01 -7.60 1.99
CA TYR A 52 14.60 -7.57 2.39
C TYR A 52 14.02 -6.15 2.40
N VAL A 53 14.82 -5.19 2.84
CA VAL A 53 14.47 -3.77 2.78
C VAL A 53 14.33 -3.32 1.33
N ALA A 54 15.30 -3.67 0.47
CA ALA A 54 15.26 -3.35 -0.95
C ALA A 54 14.00 -3.93 -1.64
N ILE A 55 13.66 -5.20 -1.37
CA ILE A 55 12.43 -5.83 -1.88
C ILE A 55 11.19 -5.10 -1.38
N SER A 56 11.13 -4.74 -0.11
CA SER A 56 10.01 -4.00 0.47
C SER A 56 9.78 -2.67 -0.24
N TYR A 57 10.84 -1.88 -0.45
CA TYR A 57 10.78 -0.60 -1.18
C TYR A 57 10.34 -0.77 -2.64
N VAL A 58 10.85 -1.79 -3.34
CA VAL A 58 10.46 -2.06 -4.73
C VAL A 58 8.98 -2.40 -4.81
N LEU A 59 8.48 -3.28 -3.93
CA LEU A 59 7.07 -3.67 -3.89
C LEU A 59 6.16 -2.48 -3.56
N GLN A 60 6.53 -1.68 -2.57
CA GLN A 60 5.78 -0.46 -2.20
C GLN A 60 5.77 0.55 -3.34
N SER A 61 6.91 0.77 -4.02
CA SER A 61 7.00 1.67 -5.18
C SER A 61 6.09 1.23 -6.32
N ILE A 62 6.02 -0.08 -6.61
CA ILE A 62 5.08 -0.62 -7.61
C ILE A 62 3.64 -0.32 -7.18
N GLY A 63 3.30 -0.50 -5.90
CA GLY A 63 1.99 -0.13 -5.35
C GLY A 63 1.66 1.36 -5.50
N GLU A 64 2.58 2.24 -5.15
CA GLU A 64 2.38 3.69 -5.30
C GLU A 64 2.20 4.12 -6.75
N LEU A 65 2.93 3.51 -7.68
CA LEU A 65 2.76 3.74 -9.12
C LEU A 65 1.38 3.32 -9.64
N LEU A 66 0.72 2.36 -8.97
CA LEU A 66 -0.65 1.95 -9.29
C LEU A 66 -1.71 2.90 -8.69
N ILE A 67 -1.45 3.52 -7.52
CA ILE A 67 -2.39 4.44 -6.85
C ILE A 67 -2.29 5.88 -7.38
N SER A 68 -1.08 6.35 -7.70
CA SER A 68 -0.80 7.74 -8.09
C SER A 68 -1.71 8.33 -9.18
N PRO A 69 -2.07 7.61 -10.27
CA PRO A 69 -3.00 8.15 -11.27
C PRO A 69 -4.46 8.09 -10.84
N ILE A 70 -4.83 7.32 -9.82
CA ILE A 70 -6.22 7.07 -9.42
C ILE A 70 -6.75 8.23 -8.56
N GLY A 71 -5.99 8.70 -7.56
CA GLY A 71 -6.49 9.69 -6.59
C GLY A 71 -6.96 10.99 -7.25
N TYR A 72 -6.05 11.70 -7.92
CA TYR A 72 -6.35 12.99 -8.55
C TYR A 72 -7.29 12.86 -9.76
N ALA A 73 -7.15 11.81 -10.57
CA ALA A 73 -7.97 11.65 -11.77
C ALA A 73 -9.41 11.21 -11.45
N MET A 74 -9.64 10.47 -10.36
CA MET A 74 -10.99 10.05 -9.95
C MET A 74 -11.83 11.22 -9.48
N VAL A 75 -11.26 12.15 -8.71
CA VAL A 75 -11.97 13.36 -8.28
C VAL A 75 -12.44 14.14 -9.52
N GLY A 76 -11.57 14.33 -10.51
CA GLY A 76 -11.93 15.02 -11.75
C GLY A 76 -12.97 14.30 -12.61
N LYS A 77 -12.96 12.95 -12.62
CA LYS A 77 -13.84 12.13 -13.47
C LYS A 77 -15.21 11.84 -12.85
N LEU A 78 -15.29 11.69 -11.53
CA LEU A 78 -16.52 11.32 -10.81
C LEU A 78 -17.23 12.51 -10.15
N ALA A 79 -16.51 13.60 -9.83
CA ALA A 79 -17.15 14.75 -9.19
C ALA A 79 -17.91 15.62 -10.22
N PRO A 80 -19.14 16.06 -9.91
CA PRO A 80 -19.85 17.05 -10.71
C PRO A 80 -19.05 18.36 -10.76
N LYS A 81 -19.04 19.04 -11.91
CA LYS A 81 -18.22 20.27 -12.14
C LYS A 81 -18.36 21.32 -11.03
N ASN A 82 -19.56 21.45 -10.46
CA ASN A 82 -19.87 22.44 -9.42
C ASN A 82 -19.30 22.08 -8.03
N TYR A 83 -18.90 20.82 -7.80
CA TYR A 83 -18.41 20.31 -6.52
C TYR A 83 -16.96 19.82 -6.56
N GLN A 84 -16.25 20.00 -7.69
CA GLN A 84 -14.87 19.52 -7.84
C GLN A 84 -13.93 20.08 -6.76
N GLY A 85 -14.05 21.38 -6.41
CA GLY A 85 -13.26 21.98 -5.34
C GLY A 85 -13.54 21.36 -3.96
N GLY A 86 -14.81 21.07 -3.65
CA GLY A 86 -15.20 20.44 -2.39
C GLY A 86 -14.72 18.99 -2.30
N MET A 87 -14.84 18.21 -3.38
CA MET A 87 -14.34 16.84 -3.44
C MET A 87 -12.82 16.78 -3.35
N MET A 88 -12.11 17.75 -3.93
CA MET A 88 -10.66 17.86 -3.81
C MET A 88 -10.23 18.22 -2.38
N GLY A 89 -10.98 19.12 -1.72
CA GLY A 89 -10.79 19.43 -0.30
C GLY A 89 -11.01 18.21 0.60
N ALA A 90 -12.07 17.43 0.36
CA ALA A 90 -12.34 16.19 1.07
C ALA A 90 -11.22 15.14 0.86
N TRP A 91 -10.71 15.02 -0.36
CA TRP A 91 -9.58 14.13 -0.67
C TRP A 91 -8.30 14.50 0.11
N MET A 92 -7.97 15.79 0.17
CA MET A 92 -6.84 16.29 0.97
C MET A 92 -7.05 16.06 2.47
N LEU A 93 -8.28 16.27 2.97
CA LEU A 93 -8.61 16.03 4.37
C LEU A 93 -8.45 14.56 4.75
N VAL A 94 -8.93 13.63 3.92
CA VAL A 94 -8.75 12.18 4.13
C VAL A 94 -7.26 11.82 4.16
N THR A 95 -6.46 12.42 3.27
CA THR A 95 -5.00 12.21 3.27
C THR A 95 -4.34 12.70 4.56
N GLY A 96 -4.78 13.84 5.10
CA GLY A 96 -4.29 14.37 6.38
C GLY A 96 -4.72 13.51 7.58
N VAL A 97 -5.94 12.99 7.60
CA VAL A 97 -6.38 12.06 8.65
C VAL A 97 -5.57 10.75 8.58
N ALA A 98 -5.32 10.24 7.36
CA ALA A 98 -4.51 9.05 7.16
C ALA A 98 -3.07 9.23 7.66
N SER A 99 -2.46 10.42 7.50
CA SER A 99 -1.12 10.67 8.01
C SER A 99 -1.05 10.73 9.54
N ILE A 100 -2.09 11.22 10.21
CA ILE A 100 -2.19 11.17 11.68
C ILE A 100 -2.27 9.71 12.17
N ILE A 101 -3.09 8.89 11.52
CA ILE A 101 -3.19 7.47 11.83
C ILE A 101 -1.85 6.76 11.58
N ALA A 102 -1.16 7.09 10.48
CA ALA A 102 0.17 6.56 10.20
C ALA A 102 1.20 6.94 11.28
N ALA A 103 1.13 8.17 11.82
CA ALA A 103 1.97 8.60 12.92
C ALA A 103 1.72 7.77 14.19
N GLN A 104 0.46 7.45 14.52
CA GLN A 104 0.13 6.57 15.65
C GLN A 104 0.74 5.17 15.48
N PHE A 105 0.67 4.59 14.29
CA PHE A 105 1.34 3.30 14.02
C PHE A 105 2.86 3.39 14.14
N SER A 106 3.45 4.54 13.78
CA SER A 106 4.89 4.77 13.97
C SER A 106 5.29 4.85 15.44
N GLU A 107 4.42 5.35 16.33
CA GLU A 107 4.66 5.39 17.77
C GLU A 107 4.58 4.01 18.43
N MET A 108 3.86 3.06 17.82
CA MET A 108 3.79 1.66 18.28
C MET A 108 5.08 0.88 17.99
N MET A 109 5.98 1.42 17.17
CA MET A 109 7.24 0.78 16.84
C MET A 109 8.19 0.83 18.04
N PRO A 110 8.98 -0.22 18.30
CA PRO A 110 9.96 -0.22 19.37
C PRO A 110 10.91 0.97 19.28
N GLY A 111 11.22 1.57 20.44
CA GLY A 111 12.24 2.61 20.54
C GLY A 111 13.66 2.09 20.28
N GLN A 112 14.65 2.96 20.47
CA GLN A 112 16.05 2.59 20.25
C GLN A 112 16.51 1.52 21.25
N GLY A 113 17.10 0.44 20.74
CA GLY A 113 17.63 -0.67 21.54
C GLY A 113 18.37 -1.70 20.69
N PRO A 114 18.96 -2.74 21.31
CA PRO A 114 19.61 -3.83 20.57
C PRO A 114 18.61 -4.53 19.65
N ALA A 115 19.01 -4.83 18.41
CA ALA A 115 18.13 -5.43 17.39
C ALA A 115 17.37 -6.66 17.90
N ILE A 116 18.06 -7.53 18.65
CA ILE A 116 17.49 -8.75 19.26
C ILE A 116 16.24 -8.49 20.11
N VAL A 117 16.14 -7.32 20.75
CA VAL A 117 15.01 -6.96 21.62
C VAL A 117 13.90 -6.24 20.84
N THR A 118 14.26 -5.48 19.81
CA THR A 118 13.33 -4.67 19.02
C THR A 118 12.69 -5.44 17.85
N ASP A 119 13.35 -6.49 17.36
CA ASP A 119 12.91 -7.32 16.23
C ASP A 119 11.49 -7.87 16.39
N ALA A 120 11.14 -8.35 17.58
CA ALA A 120 9.80 -8.90 17.85
C ALA A 120 8.70 -7.83 17.73
N GLY A 121 8.98 -6.61 18.21
CA GLY A 121 8.04 -5.50 18.12
C GLY A 121 7.88 -5.01 16.67
N TYR A 122 8.99 -4.81 15.94
CA TYR A 122 8.95 -4.48 14.51
C TYR A 122 8.20 -5.53 13.70
N SER A 123 8.46 -6.81 13.95
CA SER A 123 7.81 -7.93 13.25
C SER A 123 6.29 -7.91 13.45
N SER A 124 5.81 -7.66 14.68
CA SER A 124 4.38 -7.61 14.97
C SER A 124 3.65 -6.44 14.27
N VAL A 125 4.24 -5.24 14.30
CA VAL A 125 3.66 -4.05 13.65
C VAL A 125 3.66 -4.22 12.13
N PHE A 126 4.79 -4.63 11.53
CA PHE A 126 4.86 -4.85 10.08
C PHE A 126 3.93 -5.97 9.60
N SER A 127 3.80 -7.06 10.37
CA SER A 127 2.87 -8.14 10.04
C SER A 127 1.43 -7.66 10.11
N GLY A 128 1.06 -6.88 11.14
CA GLY A 128 -0.27 -6.29 11.26
C GLY A 128 -0.63 -5.39 10.07
N LEU A 129 0.26 -4.47 9.70
CA LEU A 129 0.08 -3.58 8.55
C LEU A 129 0.01 -4.37 7.23
N GLY A 130 0.90 -5.35 7.05
CA GLY A 130 0.94 -6.20 5.87
C GLY A 130 -0.32 -7.02 5.68
N ILE A 131 -0.79 -7.72 6.72
CA ILE A 131 -2.02 -8.51 6.70
C ILE A 131 -3.23 -7.60 6.45
N ALA A 132 -3.31 -6.46 7.13
CA ALA A 132 -4.42 -5.51 6.94
C ALA A 132 -4.49 -4.99 5.49
N ALA A 133 -3.34 -4.65 4.89
CA ALA A 133 -3.28 -4.20 3.51
C ALA A 133 -3.67 -5.31 2.50
N VAL A 134 -3.18 -6.54 2.69
CA VAL A 134 -3.56 -7.69 1.84
C VAL A 134 -5.05 -8.00 1.98
N ALA A 135 -5.57 -8.03 3.22
CA ALA A 135 -6.99 -8.26 3.49
C ALA A 135 -7.86 -7.19 2.82
N GLY A 136 -7.49 -5.92 2.94
CA GLY A 136 -8.15 -4.81 2.25
C GLY A 136 -8.13 -4.97 0.73
N GLY A 137 -6.99 -5.37 0.17
CA GLY A 137 -6.85 -5.69 -1.25
C GLY A 137 -7.83 -6.78 -1.70
N ILE A 138 -7.89 -7.91 -0.96
CA ILE A 138 -8.77 -9.04 -1.26
C ILE A 138 -10.24 -8.63 -1.16
N VAL A 139 -10.63 -7.92 -0.09
CA VAL A 139 -12.00 -7.41 0.08
C VAL A 139 -12.39 -6.53 -1.12
N LEU A 140 -11.48 -5.70 -1.59
CA LEU A 140 -11.74 -4.83 -2.74
C LEU A 140 -11.86 -5.60 -4.07
N VAL A 141 -11.11 -6.71 -4.25
CA VAL A 141 -11.36 -7.64 -5.38
C VAL A 141 -12.78 -8.20 -5.30
N LEU A 142 -13.20 -8.66 -4.12
CA LEU A 142 -14.53 -9.24 -3.92
C LEU A 142 -15.65 -8.22 -4.14
N LEU A 143 -15.42 -6.94 -3.86
CA LEU A 143 -16.35 -5.83 -4.10
C LEU A 143 -16.27 -5.23 -5.51
N THR A 144 -15.24 -5.57 -6.29
CA THR A 144 -15.10 -5.10 -7.68
C THR A 144 -16.33 -5.42 -8.56
N PRO A 145 -16.97 -6.61 -8.52
CA PRO A 145 -18.18 -6.87 -9.33
C PRO A 145 -19.37 -5.97 -8.97
N THR A 146 -19.49 -5.56 -7.71
CA THR A 146 -20.54 -4.64 -7.24
C THR A 146 -20.22 -3.18 -7.59
N LEU A 147 -18.95 -2.77 -7.49
CA LEU A 147 -18.48 -1.41 -7.84
C LEU A 147 -18.49 -1.13 -9.35
N ARG A 148 -18.54 -2.18 -10.18
CA ARG A 148 -18.66 -2.07 -11.64
C ARG A 148 -20.08 -1.77 -12.12
N ARG A 149 -21.09 -1.92 -11.26
CA ARG A 149 -22.50 -1.60 -11.55
C ARG A 149 -22.79 -0.14 -11.22
#